data_AF-A0A536TZI8-F1
#
_entry.id   AF-A0A536TZI8-F1
#
_cell.length_a   1.000
_cell.length_b   1.000
_cell.length_c   1.000
_cell.angle_alpha   90.00
_cell.angle_beta   90.00
_cell.angle_gamma   90.00
#
_symmetry.space_group_name_H-M   'P 1'
#
loop_
_entity.id
_entity.type
_entity.pdbx_description
1 polymer ?
#
loop_
_entity_poly.entity_id
_entity_poly.type
_entity_poly.pdbx_seq_one_letter_code
_entity_poly.pdbx_strand_id
1 'polypeptide(L)'
;MLAIKAITARLRKIIVPAAAGAVALGLGIGVALWDRHPSDAAALLALSLPDVQGRPQSLSQWRGKVLVVNFWATWCEPCREEMPQFVQAQRELGPRGLQFIGIAVDQPDKVIQFASELDLNYPALIGGYDAFELSRPLG
;
A
#
# COMPACT_ATOMS: atom_id res chain seq x y z
N MET A 1 -56.23 25.47 -18.15
CA MET A 1 -54.77 25.60 -18.35
C MET A 1 -53.97 26.09 -17.13
N LEU A 2 -54.53 26.92 -16.22
CA LEU A 2 -53.79 27.41 -15.03
C LEU A 2 -53.51 26.34 -13.94
N ALA A 3 -54.46 25.44 -13.65
CA ALA A 3 -54.33 24.45 -12.56
C ALA A 3 -53.22 23.41 -12.81
N ILE A 4 -53.01 22.99 -14.07
CA ILE A 4 -52.00 21.99 -14.45
C ILE A 4 -50.58 22.55 -14.27
N LYS A 5 -50.34 23.85 -14.57
CA LYS A 5 -49.06 24.53 -14.34
C LYS A 5 -48.73 24.69 -12.84
N ALA A 6 -49.74 24.89 -11.99
CA ALA A 6 -49.56 25.02 -10.54
C ALA A 6 -49.24 23.67 -9.86
N ILE A 7 -49.87 22.59 -10.33
CA ILE A 7 -49.62 21.21 -9.84
C ILE A 7 -48.21 20.75 -10.23
N THR A 8 -47.82 20.96 -11.49
CA THR A 8 -46.45 20.65 -11.96
C THR A 8 -45.38 21.49 -11.25
N ALA A 9 -45.63 22.77 -10.97
CA ALA A 9 -44.70 23.62 -10.22
C ALA A 9 -44.55 23.21 -8.74
N ARG A 10 -45.62 22.75 -8.08
CA ARG A 10 -45.56 22.23 -6.70
C ARG A 10 -44.90 20.87 -6.61
N LEU A 11 -45.15 19.97 -7.56
CA LEU A 11 -44.49 18.67 -7.65
C LEU A 11 -42.97 18.82 -7.88
N ARG A 12 -42.55 19.75 -8.74
CA ARG A 12 -41.11 20.06 -8.97
C ARG A 12 -40.40 20.57 -7.71
N LYS A 13 -41.09 21.34 -6.87
CA LYS A 13 -40.52 21.87 -5.60
C LYS A 13 -40.27 20.80 -4.54
N ILE A 14 -40.94 19.65 -4.63
CA ILE A 14 -40.80 18.55 -3.65
C ILE A 14 -39.89 17.44 -4.20
N ILE A 15 -40.05 17.09 -5.48
CA ILE A 15 -39.34 15.96 -6.10
C ILE A 15 -37.85 16.27 -6.28
N VAL A 16 -37.48 17.50 -6.63
CA VAL A 16 -36.08 17.89 -6.86
C VAL A 16 -35.22 17.80 -5.58
N PRO A 17 -35.60 18.38 -4.42
CA PRO A 17 -34.80 18.24 -3.20
C PRO A 17 -34.81 16.81 -2.63
N ALA A 18 -35.91 16.06 -2.79
CA ALA A 18 -35.97 14.66 -2.35
C ALA A 18 -35.05 13.75 -3.19
N ALA A 19 -35.01 13.94 -4.51
CA ALA A 19 -34.09 13.24 -5.40
C ALA A 19 -32.63 13.61 -5.11
N ALA A 20 -32.34 14.89 -4.88
CA ALA A 20 -30.99 15.34 -4.50
C ALA A 20 -30.53 14.77 -3.14
N GLY A 21 -31.43 14.69 -2.16
CA GLY A 21 -31.16 14.06 -0.86
C GLY A 21 -30.89 12.56 -0.97
N ALA A 22 -31.66 11.84 -1.80
CA ALA A 22 -31.45 10.41 -2.04
C ALA A 22 -30.11 10.13 -2.77
N VAL A 23 -29.73 10.98 -3.73
CA VAL A 23 -28.43 10.89 -4.41
C VAL A 23 -27.28 11.20 -3.44
N ALA A 24 -27.39 12.24 -2.62
CA ALA A 24 -26.38 12.58 -1.63
C ALA A 24 -26.20 11.47 -0.57
N LEU A 25 -27.29 10.85 -0.12
CA LEU A 25 -27.24 9.69 0.77
C LEU A 25 -26.65 8.45 0.07
N GLY A 26 -27.04 8.18 -1.17
CA GLY A 26 -26.48 7.08 -1.95
C GLY A 26 -24.97 7.24 -2.20
N LEU A 27 -24.52 8.45 -2.53
CA LEU A 27 -23.10 8.78 -2.67
C LEU A 27 -22.37 8.71 -1.33
N GLY A 28 -22.94 9.25 -0.24
CA GLY A 28 -22.34 9.20 1.09
C GLY A 28 -22.18 7.76 1.61
N ILE A 29 -23.18 6.91 1.40
CA ILE A 29 -23.12 5.47 1.73
C ILE A 29 -22.13 4.75 0.81
N GLY A 30 -22.15 5.03 -0.50
CA GLY A 30 -21.22 4.43 -1.46
C GLY A 30 -19.76 4.73 -1.13
N VAL A 31 -19.44 5.99 -0.80
CA VAL A 31 -18.09 6.41 -0.36
C VAL A 31 -17.72 5.76 0.97
N ALA A 32 -18.63 5.75 1.95
CA ALA A 32 -18.37 5.16 3.26
C ALA A 32 -18.22 3.63 3.23
N LEU A 33 -18.71 2.95 2.19
CA LEU A 33 -18.55 1.52 1.97
C LEU A 33 -17.29 1.21 1.14
N TRP A 34 -16.89 2.08 0.21
CA TRP A 34 -15.66 1.93 -0.57
C TRP A 34 -14.39 1.91 0.31
N ASP A 35 -14.38 2.73 1.36
CA ASP A 35 -13.25 2.86 2.30
C ASP A 35 -13.11 1.69 3.28
N ARG A 36 -14.03 0.70 3.25
CA ARG A 36 -14.06 -0.43 4.20
C ARG A 36 -13.35 -1.70 3.72
N HIS A 37 -12.84 -1.74 2.49
CA HIS A 37 -11.93 -2.81 2.12
C HIS A 37 -10.63 -2.61 2.92
N PRO A 38 -10.17 -3.61 3.71
CA PRO A 38 -8.87 -3.49 4.35
C PRO A 38 -7.86 -3.21 3.26
N SER A 39 -7.25 -2.03 3.31
CA SER A 39 -6.31 -1.63 2.29
C SER A 39 -5.18 -2.65 2.25
N ASP A 40 -4.65 -2.92 1.06
CA ASP A 40 -3.49 -3.81 0.87
C ASP A 40 -2.33 -3.40 1.81
N ALA A 41 -2.24 -2.11 2.13
CA ALA A 41 -1.36 -1.55 3.15
C ALA A 41 -1.61 -2.09 4.58
N ALA A 42 -2.86 -2.26 5.01
CA ALA A 42 -3.19 -2.81 6.32
C ALA A 42 -2.78 -4.28 6.44
N ALA A 43 -2.96 -5.07 5.37
CA ALA A 43 -2.50 -6.46 5.30
C ALA A 43 -0.97 -6.53 5.36
N LEU A 44 -0.28 -5.69 4.58
CA LEU A 44 1.18 -5.60 4.58
C LEU A 44 1.74 -5.21 5.96
N LEU A 45 1.13 -4.23 6.64
CA LEU A 45 1.54 -3.79 7.98
C LEU A 45 1.31 -4.83 9.08
N ALA A 46 0.50 -5.86 8.84
CA ALA A 46 0.30 -6.97 9.78
C ALA A 46 1.37 -8.05 9.67
N LEU A 47 2.22 -8.02 8.63
CA LEU A 47 3.27 -9.02 8.43
C LEU A 47 4.41 -8.87 9.44
N SER A 48 4.98 -10.01 9.80
CA SER A 48 6.27 -10.07 10.49
C SER A 48 7.17 -11.09 9.80
N LEU A 49 8.37 -10.65 9.43
CA LEU A 49 9.37 -11.45 8.71
C LEU A 49 10.73 -11.31 9.40
N PRO A 50 11.57 -12.36 9.41
CA PRO A 50 12.92 -12.27 9.95
C PRO A 50 13.80 -11.35 9.10
N ASP A 51 14.68 -10.57 9.73
CA ASP A 51 15.76 -9.86 9.03
C ASP A 51 16.92 -10.80 8.68
N VAL A 52 17.94 -10.26 8.02
CA VAL A 52 19.21 -10.96 7.71
C VAL A 52 19.99 -11.47 8.93
N GLN A 53 19.64 -11.05 10.15
CA GLN A 53 20.17 -11.61 11.41
C GLN A 53 19.21 -12.63 12.05
N GLY A 54 18.11 -12.98 11.39
CA GLY A 54 17.09 -13.90 11.89
C GLY A 54 16.13 -13.28 12.92
N ARG A 55 16.19 -11.95 13.16
CA ARG A 55 15.34 -11.30 14.15
C ARG A 55 13.99 -10.96 13.52
N PRO A 56 12.86 -11.27 14.17
CA PRO A 56 11.55 -10.94 13.64
C PRO A 56 11.36 -9.42 13.58
N GLN A 57 10.97 -8.92 12.42
CA GLN A 57 10.65 -7.52 12.17
C GLN A 57 9.17 -7.42 11.83
N SER A 58 8.39 -6.72 12.64
CA SER A 58 6.99 -6.40 12.30
C SER A 58 6.95 -5.19 11.37
N LEU A 59 6.20 -5.27 10.27
CA LEU A 59 6.07 -4.13 9.36
C LEU A 59 5.32 -2.95 9.99
N SER A 60 4.49 -3.23 11.01
CA SER A 60 3.80 -2.22 11.79
C SER A 60 4.72 -1.21 12.47
N GLN A 61 5.99 -1.56 12.70
CA GLN A 61 6.96 -0.69 13.37
C GLN A 61 7.28 0.57 12.57
N TRP A 62 7.05 0.55 11.26
CA TRP A 62 7.31 1.67 10.37
C TRP A 62 6.05 2.50 10.04
N ARG A 63 4.95 2.33 10.78
CA ARG A 63 3.77 3.19 10.64
C ARG A 63 4.13 4.67 10.79
N GLY A 64 3.45 5.50 10.01
CA GLY A 64 3.68 6.96 9.99
C GLY A 64 4.83 7.38 9.08
N LYS A 65 5.56 6.43 8.49
CA LYS A 65 6.51 6.69 7.41
C LYS A 65 5.86 6.50 6.04
N VAL A 66 6.42 7.14 5.02
CA VAL A 66 6.20 6.75 3.64
C VAL A 66 6.97 5.45 3.42
N LEU A 67 6.26 4.34 3.19
CA LEU A 67 6.85 3.03 3.01
C LEU A 67 6.95 2.67 1.53
N VAL A 68 8.14 2.26 1.11
CA VAL A 68 8.37 1.63 -0.19
C VAL A 68 8.82 0.21 0.06
N VAL A 69 7.97 -0.75 -0.29
CA VAL A 69 8.25 -2.17 -0.11
C VAL A 69 8.57 -2.77 -1.47
N ASN A 70 9.77 -3.33 -1.63
CA ASN A 70 10.17 -4.02 -2.85
C ASN A 70 10.28 -5.53 -2.58
N PHE A 71 9.59 -6.33 -3.39
CA PHE A 71 9.80 -7.77 -3.45
C PHE A 71 10.92 -8.03 -4.45
N TRP A 72 11.97 -8.74 -4.04
CA TRP A 72 13.17 -8.90 -4.87
C TRP A 72 13.85 -10.24 -4.65
N ALA A 73 14.76 -10.60 -5.54
CA ALA A 73 15.61 -11.77 -5.38
C ALA A 73 17.02 -11.52 -5.96
N THR A 74 18.01 -12.30 -5.54
CA THR A 74 19.40 -12.10 -5.97
C THR A 74 19.62 -12.40 -7.45
N TRP A 75 18.69 -13.12 -8.07
CA TRP A 75 18.66 -13.45 -9.48
C TRP A 75 17.73 -12.52 -10.30
N CYS A 76 17.04 -11.58 -9.66
CA CYS A 76 16.18 -10.60 -10.33
C CYS A 76 17.03 -9.44 -10.89
N GLU A 77 17.40 -9.51 -12.16
CA GLU A 77 18.19 -8.46 -12.85
C GLU A 77 17.59 -7.04 -12.69
N PRO A 78 16.33 -6.76 -13.03
CA PRO A 78 15.79 -5.40 -12.90
C PRO A 78 15.82 -4.91 -11.46
N CYS A 79 15.53 -5.79 -10.48
CA CYS A 79 15.62 -5.42 -9.06
C CYS A 79 17.04 -4.96 -8.69
N ARG A 80 18.07 -5.68 -9.16
CA ARG A 80 19.47 -5.35 -8.88
C ARG A 80 19.90 -4.02 -9.47
N GLU A 81 19.39 -3.67 -10.65
CA GLU A 81 19.67 -2.39 -11.32
C GLU A 81 19.05 -1.21 -10.56
N GLU A 82 17.88 -1.39 -9.94
CA GLU A 82 17.15 -0.33 -9.21
C GLU A 82 17.65 -0.12 -7.77
N MET A 83 18.11 -1.18 -7.09
CA MET A 83 18.47 -1.12 -5.68
C MET A 83 19.55 -0.08 -5.30
N PRO A 84 20.59 0.21 -6.11
CA PRO A 84 21.52 1.30 -5.85
C PRO A 84 20.81 2.66 -5.72
N GLN A 85 19.77 2.91 -6.53
CA GLN A 85 18.99 4.14 -6.48
C GLN A 85 18.13 4.18 -5.21
N PHE A 86 17.61 3.03 -4.75
CA PHE A 86 16.90 2.94 -3.47
C PHE A 86 17.83 3.21 -2.29
N VAL A 87 19.07 2.70 -2.33
CA VAL A 87 20.09 3.00 -1.31
C VAL A 87 20.33 4.50 -1.25
N GLN A 88 20.51 5.16 -2.39
CA GLN A 88 20.69 6.61 -2.46
C GLN A 88 19.46 7.35 -1.90
N ALA A 89 18.26 7.03 -2.38
CA ALA A 89 17.02 7.67 -1.92
C ALA A 89 16.77 7.46 -0.43
N GLN A 90 17.09 6.28 0.13
CA GLN A 90 17.02 6.02 1.57
C GLN A 90 17.97 6.95 2.36
N ARG A 91 19.20 7.21 1.87
CA ARG A 91 20.14 8.13 2.54
C ARG A 91 19.59 9.56 2.55
N GLU A 92 19.03 10.01 1.44
CA GLU A 92 18.58 11.41 1.26
C GLU A 92 17.21 11.69 1.90
N LEU A 93 16.25 10.78 1.73
CA LEU A 93 14.86 10.97 2.12
C LEU A 93 14.46 10.21 3.38
N GLY A 94 15.27 9.26 3.84
CA GLY A 94 15.06 8.54 5.10
C GLY A 94 14.83 9.46 6.30
N PRO A 95 15.66 10.50 6.50
CA PRO A 95 15.46 11.50 7.57
C PRO A 95 14.16 12.31 7.42
N ARG A 96 13.58 12.36 6.22
CA ARG A 96 12.32 13.06 5.90
C ARG A 96 11.09 12.15 6.02
N GLY A 97 11.26 10.94 6.54
CA GLY A 97 10.17 9.99 6.79
C GLY A 97 9.98 8.93 5.71
N LEU A 98 10.89 8.78 4.75
CA LEU A 98 10.90 7.65 3.82
C LEU A 98 11.48 6.39 4.49
N GLN A 99 10.97 5.22 4.12
CA GLN A 99 11.55 3.94 4.51
C GLN A 99 11.39 2.92 3.38
N PHE A 100 12.51 2.49 2.82
CA PHE A 100 12.58 1.29 2.00
C PHE A 100 12.59 0.04 2.88
N ILE A 101 11.94 -1.02 2.42
CA ILE A 101 11.97 -2.37 3.01
C ILE A 101 12.03 -3.37 1.87
N GLY A 102 13.08 -4.18 1.82
CA GLY A 102 13.19 -5.26 0.85
C GLY A 102 12.69 -6.57 1.41
N ILE A 103 11.68 -7.17 0.78
CA ILE A 103 11.23 -8.54 1.08
C ILE A 103 11.85 -9.47 0.06
N ALA A 104 12.82 -10.26 0.51
CA ALA A 104 13.57 -11.16 -0.34
C ALA A 104 12.84 -12.48 -0.56
N VAL A 105 12.68 -12.84 -1.84
CA VAL A 105 12.04 -14.06 -2.32
C VAL A 105 13.11 -15.05 -2.79
N ASP A 106 14.03 -15.34 -1.87
CA ASP A 106 15.26 -16.10 -2.15
C ASP A 106 15.77 -16.81 -0.89
N GLN A 107 16.84 -17.58 -1.02
CA GLN A 107 17.51 -18.26 0.08
C GLN A 107 18.25 -17.27 0.99
N PRO A 108 18.15 -17.40 2.33
CA PRO A 108 18.73 -16.44 3.27
C PRO A 108 20.22 -16.15 3.03
N ASP A 109 21.03 -17.18 2.78
CA ASP A 109 22.47 -17.02 2.58
C ASP A 109 22.81 -16.13 1.36
N LYS A 110 22.04 -16.28 0.27
CA LYS A 110 22.18 -15.45 -0.94
C LYS A 110 21.81 -14.01 -0.65
N VAL A 111 20.71 -13.80 0.07
CA VAL A 111 20.23 -12.47 0.46
C VAL A 111 21.25 -11.76 1.34
N ILE A 112 21.78 -12.44 2.36
CA ILE A 112 22.79 -11.91 3.29
C ILE A 112 24.04 -11.49 2.52
N GLN A 113 24.53 -12.37 1.64
CA GLN A 113 25.71 -12.07 0.82
C GLN A 113 25.48 -10.84 -0.06
N PHE A 114 24.40 -10.82 -0.84
CA PHE A 114 24.10 -9.71 -1.76
C PHE A 114 23.86 -8.38 -1.02
N ALA A 115 23.14 -8.43 0.10
CA ALA A 115 22.88 -7.25 0.94
C ALA A 115 24.18 -6.61 1.45
N SER A 116 25.16 -7.45 1.82
CA SER A 116 26.48 -7.00 2.23
C SER A 116 27.29 -6.44 1.06
N GLU A 117 27.24 -7.06 -0.12
CA GLU A 117 27.96 -6.60 -1.31
C GLU A 117 27.47 -5.22 -1.79
N LEU A 118 26.17 -4.96 -1.66
CA LEU A 118 25.55 -3.69 -2.08
C LEU A 118 25.61 -2.59 -1.01
N ASP A 119 26.11 -2.87 0.20
CA ASP A 119 26.02 -1.96 1.36
C ASP A 119 24.58 -1.48 1.58
N LEU A 120 23.64 -2.43 1.64
CA LEU A 120 22.23 -2.13 1.84
C LEU A 120 22.02 -1.37 3.16
N ASN A 121 21.46 -0.18 3.06
CA ASN A 121 21.23 0.74 4.19
C ASN A 121 19.77 0.76 4.66
N TYR A 122 18.95 -0.17 4.18
CA TYR A 122 17.57 -0.37 4.59
C TYR A 122 17.33 -1.85 4.92
N PRO A 123 16.28 -2.18 5.70
CA PRO A 123 16.00 -3.56 6.10
C PRO A 123 15.78 -4.49 4.91
N ALA A 124 16.52 -5.60 4.90
CA ALA A 124 16.26 -6.77 4.05
C ALA A 124 15.62 -7.87 4.92
N LEU A 125 14.36 -8.17 4.63
CA LEU A 125 13.55 -9.18 5.31
C LEU A 125 13.52 -10.45 4.46
N ILE A 126 13.61 -11.60 5.12
CA ILE A 126 13.63 -12.90 4.50
C ILE A 126 12.19 -13.41 4.43
N GLY A 127 11.61 -13.34 3.23
CA GLY A 127 10.30 -13.91 2.94
C GLY A 127 10.35 -15.37 2.50
N GLY A 128 11.49 -15.80 1.94
CA GLY A 128 11.61 -17.10 1.28
C GLY A 128 10.73 -17.18 0.04
N TYR A 129 10.60 -18.37 -0.56
CA TYR A 129 9.79 -18.53 -1.77
C TYR A 129 8.28 -18.29 -1.56
N ASP A 130 7.79 -18.45 -0.32
CA ASP A 130 6.39 -18.19 0.03
C ASP A 130 6.01 -16.70 -0.10
N ALA A 131 6.99 -15.80 -0.11
CA ALA A 131 6.73 -14.37 -0.27
C ALA A 131 6.20 -13.98 -1.66
N PHE A 132 6.27 -14.85 -2.67
CA PHE A 132 5.52 -14.67 -3.92
C PHE A 132 4.00 -14.63 -3.69
N GLU A 133 3.48 -15.43 -2.76
CA GLU A 133 2.06 -15.41 -2.45
C GLU A 133 1.67 -14.17 -1.64
N LEU A 134 2.61 -13.62 -0.85
CA LEU A 134 2.43 -12.37 -0.12
C LEU A 134 2.35 -11.15 -1.06
N SER A 135 3.04 -11.18 -2.21
CA SER A 135 2.99 -10.07 -3.16
C SER A 135 1.69 -10.07 -3.97
N ARG A 136 1.14 -11.24 -4.29
CA ARG A 136 -0.02 -11.41 -5.18
C ARG A 136 -1.26 -10.55 -4.85
N PRO A 137 -1.68 -10.37 -3.57
CA PRO A 137 -2.80 -9.49 -3.26
C PRO A 137 -2.44 -7.99 -3.28
N LEU A 138 -1.16 -7.62 -3.34
CA LEU A 138 -0.70 -6.23 -3.19
C LEU A 138 -0.51 -5.48 -4.53
N GLY A 139 -0.81 -6.13 -5.66
CA GLY A 139 -0.62 -5.62 -7.02
C GLY A 139 0.52 -6.33 -7.75
#